data_AF-A0A6H0KHN2-F1
#
_entry.id   AF-A0A6H0KHN2-F1
#
_cell.length_a   1.000
_cell.length_b   1.000
_cell.length_c   1.000
_cell.angle_alpha   90.00
_cell.angle_beta   90.00
_cell.angle_gamma   90.00
#
_symmetry.space_group_name_H-M   'P 1'
#
loop_
_entity.id
_entity.type
_entity.pdbx_description
1 polymer ?
#
loop_
_entity_poly.entity_id
_entity_poly.type
_entity_poly.pdbx_seq_one_letter_code
_entity_poly.pdbx_strand_id
1 'polypeptide(L)'
;MDIKVKDKAHQRHVGRNLQRIRVYLGMKQEALASDLGISQQEISKIEKQDEIEDGLLTKIAEVLGISTDVIKDFDVEKAICNINNYKDATISPGATATVYAAHTQQINPIEKVVELYERLLKSEQEKIEILRECIKQGK
;
A
#
# COMPACT_ATOMS: atom_id res chain seq x y z
N MET A 1 38.52 -17.95 19.37
CA MET A 1 37.27 -17.34 19.86
C MET A 1 36.94 -16.21 18.91
N ASP A 2 36.35 -16.56 17.77
CA ASP A 2 36.07 -15.61 16.70
C ASP A 2 34.87 -14.77 17.10
N ILE A 3 35.16 -13.54 17.51
CA ILE A 3 34.17 -12.50 17.74
C ILE A 3 33.55 -12.24 16.37
N LYS A 4 32.33 -12.77 16.19
CA LYS A 4 31.46 -12.46 15.06
C LYS A 4 31.22 -10.95 15.06
N VAL A 5 32.05 -10.22 14.32
CA VAL A 5 31.76 -8.86 13.85
C VAL A 5 30.63 -9.02 12.83
N LYS A 6 29.41 -9.21 13.35
CA LYS A 6 28.20 -9.20 12.54
C LYS A 6 27.92 -7.74 12.23
N ASP A 7 27.93 -7.41 10.95
CA ASP A 7 27.59 -6.10 10.36
C ASP A 7 26.54 -5.31 11.16
N LYS A 8 27.00 -4.31 11.93
CA LYS A 8 26.11 -3.34 12.61
C LYS A 8 25.36 -2.42 11.64
N ALA A 9 25.72 -2.43 10.35
CA ALA A 9 25.11 -1.55 9.34
C ALA A 9 23.74 -2.04 8.84
N HIS A 10 23.38 -3.32 9.06
CA HIS A 10 22.14 -3.93 8.55
C HIS A 10 21.29 -4.59 9.65
N GLN A 11 21.44 -4.18 10.91
CA GLN A 11 20.54 -4.66 11.96
C GLN A 11 19.14 -4.09 11.68
N ARG A 12 18.20 -4.98 11.32
CA ARG A 12 16.83 -4.62 10.94
C ARG A 12 16.16 -3.94 12.13
N HIS A 13 15.91 -2.64 12.02
CA HIS A 13 15.27 -1.86 13.08
C HIS A 13 13.75 -1.93 12.90
N VAL A 14 13.10 -2.85 13.62
CA VAL A 14 11.67 -3.15 13.49
C VAL A 14 10.80 -1.93 13.82
N GLY A 15 11.16 -1.13 14.83
CA GLY A 15 10.45 0.12 15.14
C GLY A 15 10.47 1.14 13.99
N ARG A 16 11.60 1.29 13.29
CA ARG A 16 11.74 2.22 12.17
C ARG A 16 10.99 1.73 10.94
N ASN A 17 10.91 0.42 10.76
CA ASN A 17 10.07 -0.22 9.75
C ASN A 17 8.59 0.05 10.03
N LEU A 18 8.14 -0.17 11.27
CA LEU A 18 6.79 0.16 11.71
C LEU A 18 6.45 1.64 11.45
N GLN A 19 7.34 2.56 11.80
CA GLN A 19 7.15 3.99 11.56
C GLN A 19 6.93 4.28 10.07
N ARG A 20 7.75 3.69 9.19
CA ARG A 20 7.65 3.89 7.73
C ARG A 20 6.35 3.34 7.18
N ILE A 21 5.95 2.13 7.59
CA ILE A 21 4.67 1.52 7.21
C ILE A 21 3.50 2.40 7.66
N ARG A 22 3.50 2.86 8.91
CA ARG A 22 2.46 3.73 9.45
C ARG A 22 2.31 5.00 8.60
N VAL A 23 3.43 5.66 8.28
CA VAL A 23 3.44 6.86 7.45
C VAL A 23 2.95 6.57 6.04
N TYR A 24 3.33 5.42 5.47
CA TYR A 24 2.88 4.98 4.14
C TYR A 24 1.36 4.78 4.10
N LEU A 25 0.76 4.26 5.18
CA LEU A 25 -0.69 4.12 5.35
C LEU A 25 -1.39 5.44 5.70
N GLY A 26 -0.67 6.56 5.81
CA GLY A 26 -1.23 7.87 6.17
C GLY A 26 -1.76 7.95 7.60
N MET A 27 -1.37 7.01 8.48
CA MET A 27 -1.88 6.90 9.83
C MET A 27 -1.08 7.78 10.80
N LYS A 28 -1.74 8.53 11.69
CA LYS A 28 -1.08 9.32 12.75
C LYS A 28 -0.66 8.42 13.92
N GLN A 29 0.39 8.81 14.67
CA GLN A 29 0.80 8.07 15.87
C GLN A 29 -0.32 7.99 16.91
N GLU A 30 -1.09 9.06 17.08
CA GLU A 30 -2.23 9.11 18.01
C GLU A 30 -3.33 8.11 17.63
N ALA A 31 -3.58 7.93 16.32
CA ALA A 31 -4.58 6.97 15.83
C ALA A 31 -4.15 5.54 16.15
N LEU A 32 -2.91 5.17 15.80
CA LEU A 32 -2.35 3.85 16.11
C LEU A 32 -2.32 3.60 17.63
N ALA A 33 -1.98 4.61 18.42
CA ALA A 33 -1.96 4.53 19.87
C ALA A 33 -3.37 4.28 20.44
N SER A 34 -4.38 4.99 19.91
CA SER A 34 -5.78 4.83 20.29
C SER A 34 -6.28 3.41 20.01
N ASP A 35 -5.97 2.85 18.85
CA ASP A 35 -6.39 1.50 18.47
C ASP A 35 -5.72 0.40 19.31
N LEU A 36 -4.50 0.67 19.81
CA LEU A 36 -3.75 -0.22 20.69
C LEU A 36 -4.05 0.00 22.18
N GLY A 37 -4.85 1.02 22.53
CA GLY A 37 -5.15 1.37 23.92
C GLY A 37 -3.93 1.87 24.71
N ILE A 38 -2.95 2.46 24.04
CA ILE A 38 -1.72 2.98 24.65
C ILE A 38 -1.56 4.47 24.34
N SER A 39 -0.58 5.12 24.97
CA SER A 39 -0.30 6.53 24.74
C SER A 39 0.49 6.77 23.44
N GLN A 40 0.33 7.96 22.85
CA GLN A 40 1.15 8.38 21.70
C GLN A 40 2.66 8.34 22.04
N GLN A 41 3.03 8.66 23.28
CA GLN A 41 4.42 8.62 23.74
C GLN A 41 4.98 7.20 23.73
N GLU A 42 4.17 6.20 24.08
CA GLU A 42 4.56 4.79 23.99
C GLU A 42 4.76 4.36 22.54
N ILE A 43 3.86 4.72 21.61
CA ILE A 43 4.08 4.49 20.17
C ILE A 43 5.39 5.15 19.70
N SER A 44 5.65 6.38 20.10
CA SER A 44 6.91 7.04 19.74
C SER A 44 8.14 6.33 20.30
N LYS A 45 8.04 5.66 21.46
CA LYS A 45 9.12 4.86 22.02
C LYS A 45 9.30 3.56 21.25
N ILE A 46 8.20 2.87 20.95
CA ILE A 46 8.17 1.62 20.16
C ILE A 46 8.80 1.83 18.78
N GLU A 47 8.46 2.91 18.08
CA GLU A 47 9.03 3.24 16.77
C GLU A 47 10.55 3.50 16.80
N LYS A 48 11.13 3.78 17.97
CA LYS A 48 12.58 3.99 18.17
C LYS A 48 13.32 2.76 18.68
N GLN A 49 12.62 1.64 18.91
CA GLN A 49 13.22 0.39 19.35
C GLN A 49 13.67 -0.47 18.16
N ASP A 50 14.87 -1.04 18.26
CA ASP A 50 15.41 -1.96 17.26
C ASP A 50 14.56 -3.24 17.16
N GLU A 51 14.06 -3.71 18.31
CA GLU A 51 13.21 -4.90 18.44
C GLU A 51 11.92 -4.55 19.19
N ILE A 52 10.83 -5.21 18.81
CA ILE A 52 9.52 -5.08 19.45
C ILE A 52 9.13 -6.48 19.96
N GLU A 53 8.60 -6.56 21.17
CA GLU A 53 8.08 -7.80 21.73
C GLU A 53 7.05 -8.43 20.78
N ASP A 54 7.19 -9.73 20.49
CA ASP A 54 6.36 -10.41 19.49
C ASP A 54 4.85 -10.26 19.77
N GLY A 55 4.42 -10.35 21.04
CA GLY A 55 3.02 -10.18 21.41
C GLY A 55 2.46 -8.77 21.11
N LEU A 56 3.29 -7.74 21.25
CA LEU A 56 2.93 -6.37 20.89
C LEU A 56 2.98 -6.17 19.38
N LEU A 57 3.97 -6.75 18.71
CA LEU A 57 4.11 -6.70 17.26
C LEU A 57 2.93 -7.35 16.54
N THR A 58 2.43 -8.48 17.05
CA THR A 58 1.22 -9.15 16.52
C THR A 58 0.01 -8.23 16.60
N LYS A 59 -0.23 -7.59 17.76
CA LYS A 59 -1.34 -6.63 17.92
C LYS A 59 -1.21 -5.44 16.97
N ILE A 60 -0.01 -4.91 16.82
CA ILE A 60 0.27 -3.81 15.88
C ILE A 60 -0.03 -4.27 14.44
N ALA A 61 0.38 -5.48 14.06
CA ALA A 61 0.14 -6.04 12.74
C ALA A 61 -1.36 -6.25 12.47
N GLU A 62 -2.13 -6.71 13.46
CA GLU A 62 -3.58 -6.84 13.39
C GLU A 62 -4.27 -5.49 13.17
N VAL A 63 -3.90 -4.45 13.94
CA VAL A 63 -4.44 -3.10 13.79
C VAL A 63 -4.13 -2.50 12.42
N LEU A 64 -2.92 -2.74 11.91
CA LEU A 64 -2.50 -2.27 10.59
C LEU A 64 -3.02 -3.15 9.44
N GLY A 65 -3.63 -4.30 9.72
CA GLY A 65 -4.12 -5.24 8.71
C GLY A 65 -3.02 -5.91 7.88
N ILE A 66 -1.84 -6.12 8.46
CA ILE A 66 -0.67 -6.72 7.78
C ILE A 66 -0.09 -7.88 8.60
N SER A 67 0.85 -8.63 8.02
CA SER A 67 1.58 -9.66 8.77
C SER A 67 2.76 -9.07 9.55
N THR A 68 3.12 -9.73 10.66
CA THR A 68 4.31 -9.36 11.46
C THR A 68 5.60 -9.40 10.63
N ASP A 69 5.67 -10.31 9.67
CA ASP A 69 6.82 -10.48 8.78
C ASP A 69 7.01 -9.26 7.87
N VAL A 70 5.91 -8.64 7.41
CA VAL A 70 5.97 -7.40 6.63
C VAL A 70 6.61 -6.27 7.45
N ILE A 71 6.36 -6.21 8.76
CA ILE A 71 6.98 -5.21 9.63
C ILE A 71 8.46 -5.52 9.87
N LYS A 72 8.80 -6.79 10.11
CA LYS A 72 10.19 -7.23 10.36
C LYS A 72 11.08 -7.04 9.14
N ASP A 73 10.57 -7.36 7.96
CA ASP A 73 11.32 -7.40 6.69
C ASP A 73 10.99 -6.23 5.77
N PHE A 74 10.39 -5.17 6.31
CA PHE A 74 10.07 -3.98 5.54
C PHE A 74 11.34 -3.34 4.97
N ASP A 75 11.40 -3.28 3.65
CA ASP A 75 12.45 -2.60 2.92
C ASP A 75 11.83 -1.59 1.96
N VAL A 76 12.16 -0.32 2.20
CA VAL A 76 11.67 0.82 1.42
C VAL A 76 12.17 0.73 -0.02
N GLU A 77 13.39 0.26 -0.28
CA GLU A 77 13.91 0.17 -1.65
C GLU A 77 13.19 -0.92 -2.45
N LYS A 78 12.89 -2.05 -1.80
CA LYS A 78 12.05 -3.11 -2.38
C LYS A 78 10.61 -2.64 -2.65
N ALA A 79 10.06 -1.78 -1.80
CA ALA A 79 8.75 -1.17 -2.01
C ALA A 79 8.75 -0.09 -3.12
N ILE A 80 9.83 0.69 -3.25
CA ILE A 80 10.01 1.72 -4.28
C ILE A 80 10.30 1.11 -5.66
N CYS A 81 10.95 -0.05 -5.72
CA CYS A 81 11.25 -0.75 -6.99
C CYS A 81 9.98 -1.05 -7.80
N ASN A 82 8.84 -1.28 -7.14
CA ASN A 82 7.54 -1.46 -7.82
C ASN A 82 6.93 -0.17 -8.38
N ILE A 83 7.32 1.01 -7.90
CA ILE A 83 6.84 2.31 -8.41
C ILE A 83 7.70 2.80 -9.57
N ASN A 84 9.01 2.51 -9.55
CA ASN A 84 9.94 2.94 -10.60
C ASN A 84 10.00 1.99 -11.81
N ASN A 85 9.70 0.70 -11.65
CA ASN A 85 9.67 -0.25 -12.78
C ASN A 85 8.51 0.00 -13.78
N TYR A 86 7.58 0.90 -13.47
CA TYR A 86 6.56 1.32 -14.45
C TYR A 86 7.07 2.40 -15.43
N LYS A 87 8.22 3.05 -15.13
CA LYS A 87 8.75 4.13 -15.97
C LYS A 87 9.88 3.71 -16.91
N ASP A 88 10.49 2.55 -16.70
CA ASP A 88 11.62 2.08 -17.52
C ASP A 88 11.46 0.63 -18.02
N ALA A 89 10.23 0.23 -18.33
CA ALA A 89 9.99 -0.89 -19.24
C ALA A 89 10.19 -0.43 -20.69
N THR A 90 11.36 0.14 -20.98
CA THR A 90 11.86 0.21 -22.35
C THR A 90 12.20 -1.23 -22.73
N ILE A 91 11.27 -1.88 -23.43
CA ILE A 91 11.34 -3.27 -23.84
C ILE A 91 12.68 -3.53 -24.54
N SER A 92 13.62 -4.16 -23.84
CA SER A 92 14.76 -4.81 -24.47
C SER A 92 14.23 -6.09 -25.14
N PRO A 93 14.37 -6.25 -26.46
CA PRO A 93 13.96 -7.47 -27.14
C PRO A 93 14.94 -8.60 -26.78
N GLY A 94 14.61 -9.38 -25.75
CA GLY A 94 15.38 -10.60 -25.43
C GLY A 94 15.30 -11.12 -23.99
N ALA A 95 14.74 -10.38 -23.03
CA ALA A 95 14.64 -10.87 -21.66
C ALA A 95 13.32 -11.63 -21.45
N THR A 96 13.42 -12.94 -21.25
CA THR A 96 12.36 -13.87 -20.85
C THR A 96 11.56 -13.36 -19.65
N ALA A 97 10.41 -12.72 -19.95
CA ALA A 97 9.39 -12.32 -18.99
C ALA A 97 8.50 -13.52 -18.61
N THR A 98 9.09 -14.61 -18.13
CA THR A 98 8.38 -15.86 -17.84
C THR A 98 8.11 -16.11 -16.35
N VAL A 99 8.37 -15.16 -15.43
CA VAL A 99 8.31 -15.49 -13.99
C VAL A 99 7.13 -14.88 -13.20
N TYR A 100 6.35 -13.94 -13.73
CA TYR A 100 5.27 -13.32 -12.92
C TYR A 100 3.92 -13.08 -13.64
N ALA A 101 3.65 -13.81 -14.72
CA ALA A 101 2.40 -13.66 -15.48
C ALA A 101 1.17 -14.37 -14.87
N ALA A 102 1.26 -14.98 -13.69
CA ALA A 102 0.19 -15.84 -13.17
C ALA A 102 -0.74 -15.19 -12.13
N HIS A 103 -0.42 -14.04 -11.54
CA HIS A 103 -1.18 -13.51 -10.38
C HIS A 103 -1.48 -12.01 -10.37
N THR A 104 -1.13 -11.28 -11.41
CA THR A 104 -1.75 -9.97 -11.63
C THR A 104 -2.89 -10.19 -12.60
N GLN A 105 -4.12 -10.06 -12.13
CA GLN A 105 -5.20 -9.62 -13.00
C GLN A 105 -4.63 -8.41 -13.74
N GLN A 106 -4.33 -8.55 -15.04
CA GLN A 106 -3.88 -7.45 -15.87
C GLN A 106 -5.03 -6.45 -15.89
N ILE A 107 -5.05 -5.54 -14.92
CA ILE A 107 -5.88 -4.35 -14.98
C ILE A 107 -5.30 -3.56 -16.13
N ASN A 108 -5.91 -3.70 -17.31
CA ASN A 108 -5.57 -2.87 -18.44
C ASN A 108 -6.16 -1.49 -18.16
N PRO A 109 -5.34 -0.48 -17.84
CA PRO A 109 -5.84 0.84 -17.45
C PRO A 109 -6.62 1.49 -18.59
N ILE A 110 -6.31 1.18 -19.85
CA ILE A 110 -7.04 1.68 -21.02
C ILE A 110 -8.47 1.12 -21.02
N GLU A 111 -8.63 -0.16 -20.75
CA GLU A 111 -9.95 -0.82 -20.72
C GLU A 111 -10.81 -0.26 -19.57
N LYS A 112 -10.21 0.02 -18.41
CA LYS A 112 -10.92 0.69 -17.31
C LYS A 112 -11.32 2.13 -17.63
N VAL A 113 -10.49 2.85 -18.38
CA VAL A 113 -10.83 4.19 -18.86
C VAL A 113 -11.98 4.13 -19.86
N VAL A 114 -11.97 3.19 -20.80
CA VAL A 114 -13.07 2.98 -21.76
C VAL A 114 -14.37 2.64 -21.03
N GLU A 115 -14.33 1.72 -20.06
CA GLU A 115 -15.49 1.35 -19.23
C GLU A 115 -16.09 2.57 -18.50
N LEU A 116 -15.25 3.47 -17.97
CA LEU A 116 -15.69 4.72 -17.34
C LEU A 116 -16.35 5.67 -18.35
N TYR A 117 -15.80 5.79 -19.56
CA TYR A 117 -16.39 6.61 -20.62
C TYR A 117 -17.74 6.09 -21.10
N GLU A 118 -17.90 4.77 -21.25
CA GLU A 118 -19.17 4.16 -21.63
C GLU A 118 -20.24 4.39 -20.56
N ARG A 119 -19.90 4.24 -19.28
CA ARG A 119 -20.81 4.53 -18.15
C ARG A 119 -21.20 6.01 -18.10
N LEU A 120 -20.24 6.91 -18.33
CA LEU A 120 -20.51 8.35 -18.38
C LEU A 120 -21.44 8.71 -19.54
N LEU A 121 -21.17 8.18 -20.73
CA LEU A 121 -22.01 8.41 -21.91
C LEU A 121 -23.45 7.94 -21.68
N LYS A 122 -23.62 6.77 -21.04
CA LYS A 122 -24.94 6.24 -20.67
C LYS A 122 -25.66 7.15 -19.67
N SER A 123 -24.97 7.64 -18.64
CA SER A 123 -25.55 8.57 -17.66
C SER A 123 -26.01 9.89 -18.31
N GLU A 124 -25.23 10.42 -19.26
CA GLU A 124 -25.63 11.63 -19.99
C GLU A 124 -26.84 11.39 -20.88
N GLN A 125 -26.92 10.23 -21.55
CA GLN A 125 -28.11 9.85 -22.35
C GLN A 125 -29.36 9.70 -21.49
N GLU A 126 -29.27 9.03 -20.32
CA GLU A 126 -30.38 8.89 -19.39
C GLU A 126 -30.87 10.24 -18.86
N LYS A 127 -29.96 11.16 -18.50
CA LYS A 127 -30.34 12.53 -18.10
C LYS A 127 -31.07 13.28 -19.21
N ILE A 128 -30.59 13.18 -20.45
CA ILE A 128 -31.25 13.82 -21.60
C ILE A 128 -32.66 13.25 -21.80
N GLU A 129 -32.84 11.94 -21.65
CA GLU A 129 -34.15 11.32 -21.82
C GLU A 129 -35.13 11.75 -20.72
N ILE A 130 -34.69 11.78 -19.46
CA ILE A 130 -35.47 12.31 -18.34
C ILE A 130 -35.88 13.77 -18.61
N LEU A 131 -34.94 14.60 -19.06
CA LEU A 131 -35.23 16.00 -19.39
C LEU A 131 -36.24 16.13 -20.54
N ARG A 132 -36.16 15.26 -21.55
CA ARG A 132 -37.13 15.21 -22.66
C ARG A 132 -38.52 14.80 -22.18
N GLU A 133 -38.61 13.82 -21.29
CA GLU A 133 -39.89 13.41 -20.71
C GLU A 133 -40.51 14.51 -19.86
N CYS A 134 -39.72 15.18 -19.01
CA CYS A 134 -40.19 16.33 -18.22
C CYS A 134 -40.72 17.46 -19.11
N ILE A 135 -40.05 17.77 -20.23
CA ILE A 135 -40.49 18.79 -21.19
C ILE A 135 -41.77 18.38 -21.93
N LYS A 136 -41.97 17.08 -22.20
CA LYS A 136 -43.20 16.55 -22.83
C LYS A 136 -44.39 16.54 -21.87
N GLN A 137 -44.17 16.30 -20.57
CA GLN A 137 -45.23 16.27 -19.55
C GLN A 137 -45.61 17.67 -19.03
N GLY A 138 -44.75 18.67 -19.22
CA GLY A 138 -45.01 20.08 -18.88
C GLY A 138 -45.72 20.90 -19.96
N LYS A 139 -46.37 20.26 -20.95
CA LYS A 139 -47.21 20.88 -21.98
C LYS A 139 -48.65 20.38 -21.89
#